data_AF-A0A139WMF7-F1
#
_entry.id   AF-A0A139WMF7-F1
#
_cell.length_a   1.000
_cell.length_b   1.000
_cell.length_c   1.000
_cell.angle_alpha   90.00
_cell.angle_beta   90.00
_cell.angle_gamma   90.00
#
_symmetry.space_group_name_H-M   'P 1'
#
loop_
_entity.id
_entity.type
_entity.pdbx_description
1 polymer ?
#
loop_
_entity_poly.entity_id
_entity_poly.type
_entity_poly.pdbx_seq_one_letter_code
_entity_poly.pdbx_strand_id
1 'polypeptide(L)'
;MSNLAEYFKNGYTLYLNSGLSSSRNHYGQRVITREADLVTAHEFGHNWGSEHDPDIPECSPSASQGGSYLMYTYSVSGYDVNNKRFSPCSLRSIRKVLQAKSGRCFSEPEESFCGNLRVEGDEECDAGLLGTEDNDACCDKDCKLRPKAVCSDKNSPCCQNCQYMTSEVKCREAQYATCEQESKCTGHQSECPKSPPMADGTNCQERGKCKGGKCIPFCETQGLQSCMCDIIVDACKRCCRSSINETCSPVDPPDILADGTPCIQGFCNKGHCEKTVQDVVERFWDIIEDININKVLLFLRDNIVGTVVLVTALLWIPTSCVINYVDRKRRHEEQERREWRNKSDLIHPSDNRRIIRIRVPRRNNT
;
A
#
# COMPACT_ATOMS: atom_id res chain seq x y z
N MET A 1 2.49 -27.43 20.38
CA MET A 1 3.64 -26.94 19.60
C MET A 1 3.29 -27.05 18.13
N SER A 2 2.73 -25.98 17.59
CA SER A 2 2.32 -25.87 16.19
C SER A 2 3.55 -25.61 15.33
N ASN A 3 3.84 -26.53 14.40
CA ASN A 3 4.90 -26.36 13.39
C ASN A 3 4.57 -25.15 12.50
N LEU A 4 5.08 -23.97 12.85
CA LEU A 4 5.21 -22.88 11.88
C LEU A 4 6.25 -23.30 10.85
N ALA A 5 5.94 -23.11 9.56
CA ALA A 5 6.89 -23.35 8.50
C ALA A 5 8.02 -22.31 8.64
N GLU A 6 9.21 -22.77 9.02
CA GLU A 6 10.41 -21.94 9.11
C GLU A 6 10.95 -21.71 7.70
N TYR A 7 10.98 -20.45 7.27
CA TYR A 7 11.60 -20.06 6.00
C TYR A 7 13.04 -19.65 6.27
N PHE A 8 13.99 -20.07 5.41
CA PHE A 8 15.40 -19.72 5.57
C PHE A 8 15.87 -18.88 4.39
N LYS A 9 16.27 -17.62 4.62
CA LYS A 9 16.89 -16.72 3.62
C LYS A 9 18.12 -16.05 4.25
N ASN A 10 19.26 -16.07 3.56
CA ASN A 10 20.51 -15.43 3.96
C ASN A 10 21.03 -15.78 5.38
N GLY A 11 20.79 -17.01 5.85
CA GLY A 11 21.24 -17.46 7.18
C GLY A 11 20.33 -17.06 8.34
N TYR A 12 19.16 -16.46 8.06
CA TYR A 12 18.15 -16.13 9.06
C TYR A 12 16.91 -17.01 8.91
N THR A 13 16.33 -17.40 10.03
CA THR A 13 14.98 -17.98 10.09
C THR A 13 13.96 -16.85 10.00
N LEU A 14 13.06 -16.92 9.02
CA LEU A 14 11.99 -15.97 8.78
C LEU A 14 10.64 -16.57 9.17
N TYR A 15 9.85 -15.73 9.83
CA TYR A 15 8.48 -16.00 10.22
C TYR A 15 7.54 -15.09 9.43
N LEU A 16 6.84 -15.67 8.45
CA LEU A 16 5.99 -14.94 7.49
C LEU A 16 4.57 -14.68 8.02
N ASN A 17 4.35 -14.80 9.32
CA ASN A 17 3.11 -14.45 10.04
C ASN A 17 3.24 -13.09 10.73
N SER A 18 3.91 -12.15 10.08
CA SER A 18 4.18 -10.81 10.57
C SER A 18 3.51 -9.77 9.66
N GLY A 19 3.24 -8.59 10.23
CA GLY A 19 2.68 -7.45 9.51
C GLY A 19 3.14 -6.15 10.17
N LEU A 20 3.23 -5.08 9.40
CA LEU A 20 3.63 -3.76 9.88
C LEU A 20 2.57 -2.73 9.50
N SER A 21 2.10 -1.98 10.48
CA SER A 21 1.24 -0.81 10.28
C SER A 21 1.84 0.38 11.02
N SER A 22 1.65 1.57 10.48
CA SER A 22 2.17 2.82 11.06
C SER A 22 1.06 3.84 11.22
N SER A 23 0.94 4.43 12.41
CA SER A 23 0.07 5.58 12.67
C SER A 23 0.71 6.92 12.25
N ARG A 24 1.79 6.86 11.46
CA ARG A 24 2.49 8.01 10.88
C ARG A 24 2.70 7.82 9.39
N ASN A 25 2.34 8.82 8.60
CA ASN A 25 2.58 8.82 7.16
C ASN A 25 4.03 9.21 6.82
N HIS A 26 4.40 9.09 5.55
CA HIS A 26 5.74 9.45 5.05
C HIS A 26 6.13 10.93 5.31
N TYR A 27 5.12 11.80 5.48
CA TYR A 27 5.30 13.21 5.80
C TYR A 27 5.50 13.49 7.31
N GLY A 28 5.58 12.44 8.14
CA GLY A 28 5.78 12.53 9.59
C GLY A 28 4.54 12.95 10.39
N GLN A 29 3.41 13.10 9.71
CA GLN A 29 2.14 13.48 10.34
C GLN A 29 1.46 12.25 10.94
N ARG A 30 0.70 12.48 12.02
CA ARG A 30 -0.12 11.43 12.63
C ARG A 30 -1.33 11.16 11.75
N VAL A 31 -1.51 9.90 11.36
CA VAL A 31 -2.68 9.42 10.62
C VAL A 31 -3.90 9.47 11.56
N ILE A 32 -5.06 9.84 11.04
CA ILE A 32 -6.29 9.84 11.84
C ILE A 32 -6.62 8.42 12.29
N THR A 33 -7.14 8.24 13.51
CA THR A 33 -7.41 6.92 14.09
C THR A 33 -8.25 6.05 13.15
N ARG A 34 -9.26 6.64 12.49
CA ARG A 34 -10.10 5.94 11.51
C ARG A 34 -9.28 5.32 10.37
N GLU A 35 -8.35 6.06 9.79
CA GLU A 35 -7.50 5.57 8.69
C GLU A 35 -6.48 4.56 9.20
N ALA A 36 -5.89 4.79 10.38
CA ALA A 36 -4.95 3.84 10.99
C ALA A 36 -5.60 2.48 11.29
N ASP A 37 -6.84 2.47 11.78
CA ASP A 37 -7.62 1.25 12.00
C ASP A 37 -7.90 0.52 10.69
N LEU A 38 -8.26 1.26 9.63
CA LEU A 38 -8.53 0.70 8.30
C LEU A 38 -7.27 0.11 7.66
N VAL A 39 -6.15 0.82 7.68
CA VAL A 39 -4.87 0.30 7.18
C VAL A 39 -4.47 -0.95 7.95
N THR A 40 -4.56 -0.93 9.27
CA THR A 40 -4.22 -2.10 10.09
C THR A 40 -5.14 -3.29 9.76
N ALA A 41 -6.44 -3.07 9.59
CA ALA A 41 -7.39 -4.11 9.19
C ALA A 41 -7.13 -4.64 7.76
N HIS A 42 -6.69 -3.78 6.84
CA HIS A 42 -6.27 -4.16 5.49
C HIS A 42 -5.08 -5.12 5.52
N GLU A 43 -4.03 -4.82 6.31
CA GLU A 43 -2.87 -5.70 6.48
C GLU A 43 -3.23 -7.03 7.16
N PHE A 44 -4.19 -7.02 8.09
CA PHE A 44 -4.76 -8.27 8.63
C PHE A 44 -5.51 -9.07 7.56
N GLY A 45 -6.21 -8.40 6.63
CA GLY A 45 -6.84 -9.01 5.48
C GLY A 45 -5.85 -9.80 4.60
N HIS A 46 -4.67 -9.24 4.37
CA HIS A 46 -3.57 -9.95 3.68
C HIS A 46 -3.07 -11.16 4.46
N ASN A 47 -2.90 -11.04 5.79
CA ASN A 47 -2.53 -12.19 6.64
C ASN A 47 -3.59 -13.31 6.62
N TRP A 48 -4.86 -12.96 6.46
CA TRP A 48 -5.94 -13.92 6.24
C TRP A 48 -6.06 -14.41 4.78
N GLY A 49 -5.17 -13.96 3.90
CA GLY A 49 -5.03 -14.44 2.53
C GLY A 49 -5.92 -13.76 1.51
N SER A 50 -6.45 -12.57 1.80
CA SER A 50 -7.05 -11.74 0.77
C SER A 50 -5.97 -11.03 -0.03
N GLU A 51 -6.05 -11.10 -1.36
CA GLU A 51 -5.37 -10.14 -2.23
C GLU A 51 -6.19 -8.84 -2.33
N HIS A 52 -5.67 -7.86 -3.05
CA HIS A 52 -6.42 -6.66 -3.40
C HIS A 52 -7.68 -7.01 -4.22
N ASP A 53 -8.74 -6.26 -3.97
CA ASP A 53 -10.00 -6.41 -4.70
C ASP A 53 -9.81 -6.02 -6.18
N PRO A 54 -10.26 -6.86 -7.14
CA PRO A 54 -10.23 -6.51 -8.54
C PRO A 54 -11.21 -5.37 -8.84
N ASP A 55 -10.89 -4.57 -9.87
CA ASP A 55 -11.73 -3.46 -10.33
C ASP A 55 -12.97 -3.95 -11.09
N ILE A 56 -13.84 -4.65 -10.37
CA ILE A 56 -15.14 -5.15 -10.84
C ILE A 56 -16.24 -4.69 -9.88
N PRO A 57 -17.47 -4.42 -10.36
CA PRO A 57 -18.55 -3.89 -9.51
C PRO A 57 -18.90 -4.74 -8.29
N GLU A 58 -18.66 -6.06 -8.33
CA GLU A 58 -18.91 -6.95 -7.19
C GLU A 58 -18.01 -6.63 -5.99
N CYS A 59 -16.75 -6.27 -6.24
CA CYS A 59 -15.69 -6.20 -5.22
C CYS A 59 -15.05 -4.82 -5.10
N SER A 60 -15.29 -3.94 -6.06
CA SER A 60 -14.90 -2.54 -6.03
C SER A 60 -16.02 -1.67 -6.61
N PRO A 61 -17.16 -1.54 -5.89
CA PRO A 61 -18.29 -0.76 -6.36
C PRO A 61 -17.99 0.75 -6.28
N SER A 62 -18.76 1.55 -7.02
CA SER A 62 -18.59 3.01 -7.06
C SER A 62 -18.92 3.67 -5.71
N ALA A 63 -18.51 4.93 -5.53
CA ALA A 63 -18.85 5.75 -4.37
C ALA A 63 -20.38 5.85 -4.11
N SER A 64 -21.19 5.88 -5.17
CA SER A 64 -22.66 5.89 -5.09
C SER A 64 -23.27 4.57 -4.59
N GLN A 65 -22.51 3.48 -4.65
CA GLN A 65 -22.89 2.15 -4.18
C GLN A 65 -22.21 1.78 -2.84
N GLY A 66 -21.77 2.80 -2.10
CA GLY A 66 -21.13 2.63 -0.79
C GLY A 66 -19.60 2.51 -0.85
N GLY A 67 -18.98 2.86 -1.98
CA GLY A 67 -17.53 2.97 -2.15
C GLY A 67 -16.80 1.63 -2.19
N SER A 68 -15.49 1.70 -2.44
CA SER A 68 -14.64 0.50 -2.46
C SER A 68 -14.59 -0.20 -1.10
N TYR A 69 -14.33 -1.51 -1.11
CA TYR A 69 -14.20 -2.29 0.11
C TYR A 69 -12.82 -2.13 0.77
N LEU A 70 -12.65 -2.72 1.95
CA LEU A 70 -11.43 -2.63 2.75
C LEU A 70 -10.16 -3.06 2.00
N MET A 71 -10.25 -4.07 1.13
CA MET A 71 -9.10 -4.62 0.38
C MET A 71 -8.89 -3.95 -0.97
N TYR A 72 -9.45 -2.75 -1.19
CA TYR A 72 -9.15 -1.99 -2.40
C TYR A 72 -7.65 -1.67 -2.50
N THR A 73 -7.10 -1.71 -3.71
CA THR A 73 -5.66 -1.53 -3.93
C THR A 73 -5.11 -0.16 -3.54
N TYR A 74 -6.00 0.83 -3.34
CA TYR A 74 -5.64 2.16 -2.89
C TYR A 74 -6.31 2.47 -1.55
N SER A 75 -5.70 3.38 -0.78
CA SER A 75 -6.20 3.82 0.52
C SER A 75 -7.65 4.30 0.46
N VAL A 76 -8.48 3.79 1.38
CA VAL A 76 -9.87 4.21 1.56
C VAL A 76 -9.99 5.23 2.70
N SER A 77 -10.88 6.23 2.55
CA SER A 77 -11.06 7.30 3.55
C SER A 77 -11.79 6.87 4.83
N GLY A 78 -12.60 5.81 4.74
CA GLY A 78 -13.46 5.35 5.83
C GLY A 78 -14.79 6.09 5.96
N TYR A 79 -15.11 7.00 5.03
CA TYR A 79 -16.40 7.70 4.99
C TYR A 79 -17.51 6.80 4.45
N ASP A 80 -17.19 5.96 3.47
CA ASP A 80 -18.18 5.09 2.84
C ASP A 80 -18.39 3.80 3.62
N VAL A 81 -19.60 3.25 3.51
CA VAL A 81 -20.04 2.08 4.31
C VAL A 81 -19.24 0.82 4.01
N ASN A 82 -18.78 0.62 2.76
CA ASN A 82 -18.02 -0.57 2.37
C ASN A 82 -16.55 -0.50 2.78
N ASN A 83 -16.00 0.69 3.03
CA ASN A 83 -14.60 0.84 3.46
C ASN A 83 -14.31 0.05 4.75
N LYS A 84 -15.33 -0.23 5.57
CA LYS A 84 -15.25 -0.96 6.85
C LYS A 84 -15.63 -2.43 6.71
N ARG A 85 -15.71 -2.97 5.49
CA ARG A 85 -16.16 -4.32 5.19
C ARG A 85 -15.22 -4.99 4.21
N PHE A 86 -15.08 -6.30 4.34
CA PHE A 86 -14.48 -7.13 3.29
C PHE A 86 -15.45 -7.30 2.13
N SER A 87 -14.92 -7.32 0.90
CA SER A 87 -15.72 -7.56 -0.29
C SER A 87 -16.12 -9.03 -0.41
N PRO A 88 -17.08 -9.38 -1.28
CA PRO A 88 -17.34 -10.78 -1.62
C PRO A 88 -16.10 -11.53 -2.13
N CYS A 89 -15.19 -10.87 -2.85
CA CYS A 89 -13.93 -11.45 -3.31
C CYS A 89 -13.00 -11.76 -2.14
N SER A 90 -12.79 -10.78 -1.25
CA SER A 90 -11.92 -10.93 -0.08
C SER A 90 -12.42 -12.07 0.82
N LEU A 91 -13.73 -12.11 1.09
CA LEU A 91 -14.36 -13.15 1.92
C LEU A 91 -14.17 -14.56 1.35
N ARG A 92 -14.23 -14.74 0.02
CA ARG A 92 -13.96 -16.03 -0.62
C ARG A 92 -12.52 -16.49 -0.39
N SER A 93 -11.55 -15.59 -0.47
CA SER A 93 -10.14 -15.90 -0.25
C SER A 93 -9.85 -16.20 1.22
N ILE A 94 -10.33 -15.33 2.12
CA ILE A 94 -10.19 -15.49 3.58
C ILE A 94 -10.78 -16.82 4.04
N ARG A 95 -11.99 -17.18 3.56
CA ARG A 95 -12.64 -18.45 3.90
C ARG A 95 -11.76 -19.65 3.58
N LYS A 96 -11.12 -19.68 2.40
CA LYS A 96 -10.25 -20.80 1.99
C LYS A 96 -9.06 -20.95 2.93
N VAL A 97 -8.44 -19.84 3.31
CA VAL A 97 -7.29 -19.85 4.23
C VAL A 97 -7.70 -20.27 5.63
N LEU A 98 -8.79 -19.72 6.17
CA LEU A 98 -9.31 -20.12 7.47
C LEU A 98 -9.63 -21.62 7.50
N GLN A 99 -10.33 -22.15 6.50
CA GLN A 99 -10.64 -23.59 6.41
C GLN A 99 -9.37 -24.48 6.37
N ALA A 100 -8.28 -24.00 5.77
CA ALA A 100 -7.05 -24.78 5.62
C ALA A 100 -6.06 -24.63 6.79
N LYS A 101 -6.07 -23.48 7.48
CA LYS A 101 -5.01 -23.10 8.44
C LYS A 101 -5.50 -22.82 9.85
N SER A 102 -6.79 -22.53 10.10
CA SER A 102 -7.27 -22.13 11.43
C SER A 102 -6.95 -23.17 12.50
N GLY A 103 -7.18 -24.46 12.22
CA GLY A 103 -6.90 -25.57 13.14
C GLY A 103 -5.42 -25.75 13.51
N ARG A 104 -4.50 -24.97 12.94
CA ARG A 104 -3.07 -25.02 13.30
C ARG A 104 -2.71 -24.11 14.46
N CYS A 105 -3.38 -22.98 14.63
CA CYS A 105 -2.99 -21.97 15.62
C CYS A 105 -4.15 -21.21 16.28
N PHE A 106 -5.38 -21.38 15.82
CA PHE A 106 -6.53 -20.77 16.49
C PHE A 106 -6.83 -21.61 17.73
N SER A 107 -6.89 -20.94 18.88
CA SER A 107 -7.42 -21.48 20.13
C SER A 107 -8.87 -21.02 20.30
N GLU A 108 -9.57 -21.64 21.26
CA GLU A 108 -10.80 -21.03 21.75
C GLU A 108 -10.48 -19.66 22.37
N PRO A 109 -11.38 -18.67 22.27
CA PRO A 109 -11.17 -17.37 22.89
C PRO A 109 -10.98 -17.56 24.40
N GLU A 110 -9.80 -17.22 24.91
CA GLU A 110 -9.58 -17.12 26.35
C GLU A 110 -10.19 -15.78 26.83
N GLU A 111 -10.94 -15.81 27.93
CA GLU A 111 -11.58 -14.60 28.47
C GLU A 111 -10.58 -13.64 29.13
N SER A 112 -9.41 -14.13 29.53
CA SER A 112 -8.30 -13.38 30.10
C SER A 112 -6.97 -14.08 29.83
N PHE A 113 -5.90 -13.29 29.67
CA PHE A 113 -4.54 -13.81 29.52
C PHE A 113 -3.57 -12.99 30.38
N CYS A 114 -3.13 -13.59 31.49
CA CYS A 114 -2.17 -12.96 32.39
C CYS A 114 -0.78 -12.91 31.76
N GLY A 115 -0.30 -11.70 31.46
CA GLY A 115 1.04 -11.42 30.94
C GLY A 115 1.07 -10.65 29.62
N ASN A 116 -0.07 -10.16 29.11
CA ASN A 116 -0.18 -9.34 27.90
C ASN A 116 -0.26 -7.82 28.19
N LEU A 117 -0.08 -7.41 29.45
CA LEU A 117 -0.16 -6.04 29.96
C LEU A 117 -1.58 -5.44 29.96
N ARG A 118 -2.62 -6.27 29.81
CA ARG A 118 -4.02 -5.84 29.80
C ARG A 118 -4.76 -6.57 30.91
N VAL A 119 -5.45 -5.79 31.75
CA VAL A 119 -6.31 -6.35 32.78
C VAL A 119 -7.59 -6.87 32.13
N GLU A 120 -7.77 -8.19 32.16
CA GLU A 120 -8.88 -8.89 31.52
C GLU A 120 -9.57 -9.85 32.50
N GLY A 121 -10.87 -10.13 32.30
CA GLY A 121 -11.61 -11.09 33.14
C GLY A 121 -11.59 -10.77 34.64
N ASP A 122 -10.98 -11.67 35.43
CA ASP A 122 -10.87 -11.59 36.89
C ASP A 122 -9.49 -11.10 37.38
N GLU A 123 -8.61 -10.65 36.49
CA GLU A 123 -7.32 -10.07 36.83
C GLU A 123 -7.49 -8.74 37.59
N GLU A 124 -6.63 -8.49 38.58
CA GLU A 124 -6.61 -7.20 39.30
C GLU A 124 -5.54 -6.26 38.72
N CYS A 125 -4.55 -6.82 38.03
CA CYS A 125 -3.43 -6.16 37.38
C CYS A 125 -2.75 -7.14 36.41
N ASP A 126 -1.93 -6.64 35.51
CA ASP A 126 -1.06 -7.45 34.65
C ASP A 126 0.29 -6.75 34.44
N ALA A 127 1.33 -7.28 35.10
CA ALA A 127 2.70 -6.78 35.05
C ALA A 127 3.45 -7.14 33.76
N GLY A 128 2.85 -7.95 32.89
CA GLY A 128 3.49 -8.54 31.72
C GLY A 128 4.20 -9.86 32.04
N LEU A 129 4.86 -10.41 31.02
CA LEU A 129 5.45 -11.74 31.11
C LEU A 129 6.63 -11.78 32.11
N LEU A 130 6.59 -12.79 32.99
CA LEU A 130 7.62 -13.09 34.00
C LEU A 130 9.04 -13.16 33.41
N GLY A 131 9.96 -12.40 34.00
CA GLY A 131 11.39 -12.43 33.68
C GLY A 131 11.83 -11.50 32.53
N THR A 132 10.89 -10.94 31.76
CA THR A 132 11.19 -9.97 30.70
C THR A 132 10.63 -8.57 31.00
N GLU A 133 9.40 -8.48 31.54
CA GLU A 133 8.69 -7.21 31.71
C GLU A 133 8.09 -6.97 33.11
N ASP A 134 8.20 -7.96 34.02
CA ASP A 134 7.71 -7.93 35.41
C ASP A 134 8.53 -6.97 36.31
N ASN A 135 8.32 -5.67 36.11
CA ASN A 135 8.90 -4.60 36.92
C ASN A 135 7.84 -3.85 37.75
N ASP A 136 6.62 -4.38 37.84
CA ASP A 136 5.57 -3.75 38.64
C ASP A 136 5.63 -4.24 40.09
N ALA A 137 6.04 -3.37 41.00
CA ALA A 137 6.08 -3.68 42.44
C ALA A 137 4.68 -3.85 43.06
N CYS A 138 3.62 -3.54 42.32
CA CYS A 138 2.23 -3.58 42.77
C CYS A 138 1.50 -4.85 42.37
N CYS A 139 1.98 -5.53 41.33
CA CYS A 139 1.33 -6.68 40.73
C CYS A 139 2.19 -7.93 40.89
N ASP A 140 1.57 -9.08 41.13
CA ASP A 140 2.26 -10.36 41.17
C ASP A 140 2.13 -11.13 39.86
N LYS A 141 2.81 -12.27 39.81
CA LYS A 141 2.87 -13.17 38.65
C LYS A 141 1.56 -13.89 38.32
N ASP A 142 0.62 -13.87 39.26
CA ASP A 142 -0.69 -14.52 39.13
C ASP A 142 -1.77 -13.47 38.80
N CYS A 143 -1.35 -12.27 38.36
CA CYS A 143 -2.18 -11.13 37.98
C CYS A 143 -3.09 -10.62 39.11
N LYS A 144 -2.57 -10.66 40.34
CA LYS A 144 -3.21 -10.12 41.55
C LYS A 144 -2.39 -9.01 42.17
N LEU A 145 -3.09 -8.08 42.83
CA LEU A 145 -2.44 -6.99 43.53
C LEU A 145 -1.71 -7.53 44.77
N ARG A 146 -0.47 -7.07 44.95
CA ARG A 146 0.34 -7.43 46.12
C ARG A 146 -0.24 -6.83 47.40
N PRO A 147 0.10 -7.38 48.58
CA PRO A 147 -0.35 -6.81 49.84
C PRO A 147 -0.03 -5.31 49.95
N LYS A 148 -1.06 -4.52 50.27
CA LYS A 148 -1.05 -3.04 50.38
C LYS A 148 -1.10 -2.27 49.06
N ALA A 149 -1.03 -2.94 47.90
CA ALA A 149 -1.34 -2.30 46.63
C ALA A 149 -2.85 -2.14 46.46
N VAL A 150 -3.27 -0.99 45.93
CA VAL A 150 -4.67 -0.72 45.57
C VAL A 150 -4.85 -0.49 44.07
N CYS A 151 -3.74 -0.41 43.33
CA CYS A 151 -3.68 -0.28 41.88
C CYS A 151 -2.32 -0.73 41.36
N SER A 152 -2.19 -0.86 40.03
CA SER A 152 -0.94 -1.15 39.33
C SER A 152 -0.41 0.09 38.60
N ASP A 153 0.87 0.40 38.81
CA ASP A 153 1.54 1.52 38.13
C ASP A 153 1.67 1.29 36.61
N LYS A 154 1.64 0.02 36.15
CA LYS A 154 1.71 -0.34 34.74
C LYS A 154 0.37 -0.25 34.02
N ASN A 155 -0.72 -0.66 34.68
CA ASN A 155 -2.03 -0.75 34.02
C ASN A 155 -2.88 0.50 34.21
N SER A 156 -2.66 1.27 35.28
CA SER A 156 -3.56 2.34 35.71
C SER A 156 -2.91 3.73 35.60
N PRO A 157 -3.40 4.62 34.71
CA PRO A 157 -2.79 5.95 34.50
C PRO A 157 -2.82 6.88 35.72
N CYS A 158 -3.68 6.61 36.71
CA CYS A 158 -3.75 7.35 37.98
C CYS A 158 -3.19 6.56 39.16
N CYS A 159 -2.27 5.63 38.93
CA CYS A 159 -1.58 4.89 39.96
C CYS A 159 -0.11 5.32 40.07
N GLN A 160 0.35 5.55 41.29
CA GLN A 160 1.75 5.83 41.57
C GLN A 160 2.18 5.16 42.87
N ASN A 161 3.24 4.37 42.82
CA ASN A 161 3.73 3.59 43.95
C ASN A 161 2.63 2.72 44.58
N CYS A 162 1.82 2.08 43.73
CA CYS A 162 0.73 1.18 44.12
C CYS A 162 -0.43 1.86 44.87
N GLN A 163 -0.50 3.19 44.84
CA GLN A 163 -1.54 4.00 45.46
C GLN A 163 -2.17 4.93 44.43
N TYR A 164 -3.42 5.34 44.68
CA TYR A 164 -4.07 6.33 43.84
C TYR A 164 -3.32 7.67 43.90
N MET A 165 -3.04 8.23 42.73
CA MET A 165 -2.52 9.59 42.59
C MET A 165 -3.51 10.58 43.21
N THR A 166 -2.99 11.69 43.75
CA THR A 166 -3.82 12.75 44.33
C THR A 166 -4.77 13.35 43.30
N SER A 167 -5.86 13.95 43.79
CA SER A 167 -6.75 14.75 42.94
C SER A 167 -5.97 15.84 42.19
N GLU A 168 -6.45 16.21 41.02
CA GLU A 168 -5.88 17.23 40.11
C GLU A 168 -4.61 16.83 39.35
N VAL A 169 -4.07 15.62 39.53
CA VAL A 169 -2.97 15.12 38.68
C VAL A 169 -3.51 14.83 37.28
N LYS A 170 -2.90 15.45 36.26
CA LYS A 170 -3.31 15.25 34.87
C LYS A 170 -2.95 13.83 34.41
N CYS A 171 -3.94 13.10 33.90
CA CYS A 171 -3.77 11.74 33.38
C CYS A 171 -4.10 11.60 31.89
N ARG A 172 -4.84 12.57 31.31
CA ARG A 172 -5.03 12.69 29.85
C ARG A 172 -4.84 14.13 29.43
N GLU A 173 -4.05 14.34 28.37
CA GLU A 173 -3.96 15.62 27.69
C GLU A 173 -5.24 15.94 26.91
N ALA A 174 -5.50 17.23 26.69
CA ALA A 174 -6.60 17.66 25.84
C ALA A 174 -6.36 17.25 24.38
N GLN A 175 -7.36 16.63 23.76
CA GLN A 175 -7.32 16.18 22.37
C GLN A 175 -8.33 16.97 21.54
N TYR A 176 -7.87 18.11 20.99
CA TYR A 176 -8.71 18.98 20.15
C TYR A 176 -9.21 18.29 18.88
N ALA A 177 -8.42 17.39 18.31
CA ALA A 177 -8.80 16.64 17.11
C ALA A 177 -10.05 15.76 17.33
N THR A 178 -10.22 15.21 18.53
CA THR A 178 -11.32 14.28 18.90
C THR A 178 -12.38 14.91 19.79
N CYS A 179 -12.26 16.20 20.12
CA CYS A 179 -13.18 16.96 20.98
C CYS A 179 -13.21 16.53 22.44
N GLU A 180 -12.06 16.15 22.98
CA GLU A 180 -11.90 15.69 24.37
C GLU A 180 -11.03 16.66 25.17
N GLN A 181 -11.53 17.17 26.29
CA GLN A 181 -10.75 18.02 27.19
C GLN A 181 -9.69 17.20 27.95
N GLU A 182 -8.83 17.90 28.68
CA GLU A 182 -7.94 17.24 29.63
C GLU A 182 -8.75 16.54 30.74
N SER A 183 -8.18 15.46 31.27
CA SER A 183 -8.76 14.72 32.39
C SER A 183 -7.73 14.54 33.49
N LYS A 184 -8.23 14.54 34.73
CA LYS A 184 -7.41 14.51 35.94
C LYS A 184 -7.85 13.39 36.87
N CYS A 185 -6.90 12.84 37.61
CA CYS A 185 -7.15 11.81 38.60
C CYS A 185 -8.08 12.34 39.69
N THR A 186 -8.93 11.45 40.22
CA THR A 186 -9.95 11.79 41.23
C THR A 186 -9.42 11.74 42.66
N GLY A 187 -8.26 11.12 42.89
CA GLY A 187 -7.74 10.85 44.24
C GLY A 187 -8.16 9.51 44.85
N HIS A 188 -9.16 8.82 44.26
CA HIS A 188 -9.80 7.66 44.88
C HIS A 188 -10.04 6.48 43.93
N GLN A 189 -9.56 6.56 42.68
CA GLN A 189 -9.68 5.52 41.65
C GLN A 189 -8.38 5.42 40.84
N SER A 190 -8.13 4.24 40.26
CA SER A 190 -6.91 3.95 39.50
C SER A 190 -7.02 4.40 38.04
N GLU A 191 -8.24 4.38 37.50
CA GLU A 191 -8.52 4.72 36.13
C GLU A 191 -8.59 6.23 35.97
N CYS A 192 -8.01 6.73 34.88
CA CYS A 192 -8.22 8.12 34.51
C CYS A 192 -9.68 8.30 34.06
N PRO A 193 -10.45 9.22 34.67
CA PRO A 193 -11.84 9.43 34.32
C PRO A 193 -11.96 9.84 32.84
N LYS A 194 -13.11 9.56 32.24
CA LYS A 194 -13.37 9.93 30.85
C LYS A 194 -13.24 11.45 30.69
N SER A 195 -12.50 11.86 29.68
CA SER A 195 -12.34 13.28 29.34
C SER A 195 -13.69 13.96 29.12
N PRO A 196 -13.93 15.13 29.72
CA PRO A 196 -15.13 15.90 29.44
C PRO A 196 -15.15 16.36 27.97
N PRO A 197 -16.35 16.55 27.38
CA PRO A 197 -16.47 16.99 26.00
C PRO A 197 -15.97 18.43 25.85
N MET A 198 -15.26 18.73 24.76
CA MET A 198 -15.00 20.13 24.39
C MET A 198 -16.30 20.89 24.11
N ALA A 199 -16.24 22.22 24.22
CA ALA A 199 -17.37 23.08 23.93
C ALA A 199 -17.88 22.88 22.50
N ASP A 200 -19.20 22.86 22.34
CA ASP A 200 -19.82 22.74 21.03
C ASP A 200 -19.38 23.90 20.12
N GLY A 201 -19.01 23.59 18.89
CA GLY A 201 -18.49 24.55 17.91
C GLY A 201 -16.98 24.76 17.92
N THR A 202 -16.23 24.18 18.87
CA THR A 202 -14.76 24.16 18.81
C THR A 202 -14.27 23.45 17.54
N ASN A 203 -13.27 24.02 16.86
CA ASN A 203 -12.69 23.41 15.66
C ASN A 203 -11.92 22.14 16.03
N CYS A 204 -12.12 21.08 15.25
CA CYS A 204 -11.46 19.79 15.44
C CYS A 204 -10.88 19.27 14.11
N GLN A 205 -10.56 17.97 14.04
CA GLN A 205 -9.94 17.33 12.88
C GLN A 205 -10.65 17.69 11.57
N GLU A 206 -9.89 17.92 10.49
CA GLU A 206 -10.42 18.15 9.14
C GLU A 206 -11.43 19.31 9.01
N ARG A 207 -11.19 20.44 9.70
CA ARG A 207 -12.11 21.60 9.77
C ARG A 207 -13.51 21.27 10.30
N GLY A 208 -13.63 20.14 10.99
CA GLY A 208 -14.84 19.75 11.70
C GLY A 208 -15.13 20.64 12.90
N LYS A 209 -16.29 20.42 13.51
CA LYS A 209 -16.71 21.09 14.75
C LYS A 209 -17.13 20.09 15.81
N CYS A 210 -16.78 20.39 17.05
CA CYS A 210 -17.21 19.59 18.19
C CYS A 210 -18.71 19.69 18.41
N LYS A 211 -19.35 18.55 18.67
CA LYS A 211 -20.74 18.45 19.12
C LYS A 211 -20.88 17.29 20.09
N GLY A 212 -21.20 17.57 21.35
CA GLY A 212 -21.37 16.53 22.38
C GLY A 212 -20.12 15.66 22.59
N GLY A 213 -18.92 16.24 22.51
CA GLY A 213 -17.65 15.53 22.68
C GLY A 213 -17.23 14.64 21.52
N LYS A 214 -17.82 14.83 20.33
CA LYS A 214 -17.40 14.17 19.09
C LYS A 214 -17.06 15.21 18.04
N CYS A 215 -16.00 14.97 17.27
CA CYS A 215 -15.67 15.78 16.12
C CYS A 215 -16.62 15.46 14.96
N ILE A 216 -17.49 16.40 14.61
CA ILE A 216 -18.37 16.31 13.44
C ILE A 216 -17.59 16.85 12.24
N PRO A 217 -17.35 16.08 11.17
CA PRO A 217 -16.55 16.54 10.04
C PRO A 217 -17.24 17.71 9.31
N PHE A 218 -16.45 18.45 8.54
CA PHE A 218 -16.89 19.70 7.91
C PHE A 218 -18.21 19.57 7.14
N CYS A 219 -18.37 18.57 6.27
CA CYS A 219 -19.57 18.43 5.43
C CYS A 219 -20.83 18.21 6.27
N GLU A 220 -20.75 17.40 7.32
CA GLU A 220 -21.84 17.11 8.24
C GLU A 220 -22.27 18.36 9.02
N THR A 221 -21.34 19.29 9.30
CA THR A 221 -21.70 20.58 9.90
C THR A 221 -22.52 21.48 8.96
N GLN A 222 -22.45 21.24 7.65
CA GLN A 222 -23.22 21.92 6.61
C GLN A 222 -24.50 21.16 6.20
N GLY A 223 -24.82 20.03 6.86
CA GLY A 223 -25.95 19.17 6.49
C GLY A 223 -25.70 18.30 5.25
N LEU A 224 -24.43 18.14 4.85
CA LEU A 224 -23.98 17.28 3.76
C LEU A 224 -23.24 16.05 4.32
N GLN A 225 -22.82 15.14 3.44
CA GLN A 225 -22.02 13.97 3.80
C GLN A 225 -20.60 14.11 3.27
N SER A 226 -19.60 13.79 4.11
CA SER A 226 -18.20 13.72 3.71
C SER A 226 -17.98 12.59 2.70
N CYS A 227 -17.20 12.86 1.66
CA CYS A 227 -16.86 11.90 0.64
C CYS A 227 -15.51 12.25 -0.02
N MET A 228 -14.94 11.29 -0.74
CA MET A 228 -13.74 11.51 -1.56
C MET A 228 -14.17 11.75 -3.01
N CYS A 229 -13.64 12.79 -3.66
CA CYS A 229 -13.88 13.03 -5.08
C CYS A 229 -13.25 11.92 -5.93
N ASP A 230 -14.01 11.43 -6.91
CA ASP A 230 -13.63 10.38 -7.87
C ASP A 230 -12.80 10.89 -9.06
N ILE A 231 -12.79 12.20 -9.27
CA ILE A 231 -11.97 12.87 -10.29
C ILE A 231 -10.57 13.15 -9.70
N ILE A 232 -9.51 12.64 -10.34
CA ILE A 232 -8.10 12.80 -9.89
C ILE A 232 -7.73 14.26 -9.58
N VAL A 233 -8.22 15.20 -10.39
CA VAL A 233 -7.93 16.64 -10.26
C VAL A 233 -8.56 17.26 -9.01
N ASP A 234 -9.65 16.67 -8.52
CA ASP A 234 -10.39 17.12 -7.33
C ASP A 234 -10.15 16.20 -6.12
N ALA A 235 -9.46 15.07 -6.30
CA ALA A 235 -9.25 14.07 -5.26
C ALA A 235 -8.49 14.57 -4.03
N CYS A 236 -7.76 15.68 -4.16
CA CYS A 236 -7.06 16.37 -3.07
C CYS A 236 -7.74 17.65 -2.60
N LYS A 237 -9.02 17.82 -2.95
CA LYS A 237 -9.89 18.86 -2.43
C LYS A 237 -10.87 18.24 -1.45
N ARG A 238 -11.36 19.04 -0.49
CA ARG A 238 -12.45 18.63 0.38
C ARG A 238 -13.73 18.54 -0.44
N CYS A 239 -14.36 17.37 -0.41
CA CYS A 239 -15.56 17.10 -1.17
C CYS A 239 -16.72 16.68 -0.26
N CYS A 240 -17.92 17.12 -0.63
CA CYS A 240 -19.17 16.80 0.04
C CYS A 240 -20.20 16.32 -0.99
N ARG A 241 -21.19 15.56 -0.53
CA ARG A 241 -22.39 15.17 -1.31
C ARG A 241 -23.66 15.37 -0.48
N SER A 242 -24.80 15.63 -1.12
CA SER A 242 -26.07 15.82 -0.38
C SER A 242 -26.64 14.50 0.14
N SER A 243 -26.46 13.41 -0.61
CA SER A 243 -26.88 12.07 -0.22
C SER A 243 -25.94 11.00 -0.77
N ILE A 244 -26.00 9.78 -0.25
CA ILE A 244 -25.11 8.68 -0.65
C ILE A 244 -25.20 8.33 -2.15
N ASN A 245 -26.35 8.59 -2.78
CA ASN A 245 -26.60 8.32 -4.20
C ASN A 245 -26.13 9.45 -5.12
N GLU A 246 -25.73 10.60 -4.57
CA GLU A 246 -25.27 11.74 -5.34
C GLU A 246 -23.74 11.73 -5.53
N THR A 247 -23.30 12.40 -6.60
CA THR A 247 -21.89 12.54 -6.92
C THR A 247 -21.18 13.39 -5.86
N CYS A 248 -19.97 12.99 -5.51
CA CYS A 248 -19.11 13.75 -4.62
C CYS A 248 -18.52 14.95 -5.37
N SER A 249 -18.70 16.16 -4.84
CA SER A 249 -18.21 17.40 -5.48
C SER A 249 -17.37 18.25 -4.52
N PRO A 250 -16.36 18.97 -5.02
CA PRO A 250 -15.54 19.84 -4.18
C PRO A 250 -16.36 21.01 -3.61
N VAL A 251 -16.00 21.45 -2.41
CA VAL A 251 -16.61 22.62 -1.75
C VAL A 251 -16.20 23.93 -2.43
N ASP A 252 -17.05 24.97 -2.36
CA ASP A 252 -16.77 26.32 -2.86
C ASP A 252 -16.73 27.33 -1.70
N PRO A 253 -15.64 28.08 -1.49
CA PRO A 253 -14.37 28.05 -2.23
C PRO A 253 -13.58 26.75 -2.03
N PRO A 254 -12.73 26.34 -3.01
CA PRO A 254 -11.94 25.12 -2.92
C PRO A 254 -11.05 25.05 -1.67
N ASP A 255 -11.19 23.97 -0.92
CA ASP A 255 -10.36 23.66 0.26
C ASP A 255 -9.40 22.51 -0.07
N ILE A 256 -8.10 22.79 -0.08
CA ILE A 256 -7.06 21.81 -0.45
C ILE A 256 -6.70 20.98 0.79
N LEU A 257 -6.68 19.66 0.64
CA LEU A 257 -6.30 18.73 1.71
C LEU A 257 -4.80 18.80 1.99
N ALA A 258 -4.40 18.48 3.22
CA ALA A 258 -2.99 18.48 3.62
C ALA A 258 -2.20 17.39 2.89
N ASP A 259 -0.90 17.64 2.70
CA ASP A 259 0.00 16.64 2.13
C ASP A 259 -0.01 15.35 2.96
N GLY A 260 -0.05 14.19 2.30
CA GLY A 260 -0.17 12.88 2.94
C GLY A 260 -1.59 12.43 3.25
N THR A 261 -2.62 13.23 2.93
CA THR A 261 -4.02 12.79 3.00
C THR A 261 -4.27 11.74 1.91
N PRO A 262 -4.92 10.60 2.21
CA PRO A 262 -5.31 9.62 1.20
C PRO A 262 -6.19 10.21 0.10
N CYS A 263 -5.92 9.82 -1.15
CA CYS A 263 -6.72 10.15 -2.33
C CYS A 263 -6.97 8.89 -3.16
N ILE A 264 -7.82 8.98 -4.20
CA ILE A 264 -8.35 7.83 -4.93
C ILE A 264 -7.32 6.84 -5.49
N GLN A 265 -6.08 7.28 -5.73
CA GLN A 265 -5.01 6.46 -6.31
C GLN A 265 -3.68 6.58 -5.55
N GLY A 266 -3.67 7.14 -4.33
CA GLY A 266 -2.46 7.32 -3.52
C GLY A 266 -2.60 8.39 -2.46
N PHE A 267 -1.72 9.40 -2.47
CA PHE A 267 -1.71 10.46 -1.45
C PHE A 267 -1.58 11.85 -2.06
N CYS A 268 -2.10 12.84 -1.34
CA CYS A 268 -2.01 14.24 -1.74
C CYS A 268 -0.60 14.80 -1.53
N ASN A 269 -0.09 15.49 -2.54
CA ASN A 269 1.17 16.22 -2.52
C ASN A 269 0.98 17.55 -3.26
N LYS A 270 1.09 18.67 -2.56
CA LYS A 270 0.88 20.03 -3.09
C LYS A 270 -0.46 20.18 -3.82
N GLY A 271 -1.51 19.54 -3.30
CA GLY A 271 -2.87 19.56 -3.88
C GLY A 271 -3.09 18.64 -5.08
N HIS A 272 -2.12 17.79 -5.45
CA HIS A 272 -2.25 16.78 -6.50
C HIS A 272 -2.24 15.37 -5.91
N CYS A 273 -3.05 14.47 -6.46
CA CYS A 273 -3.08 13.07 -6.06
C CYS A 273 -1.94 12.30 -6.76
N GLU A 274 -0.90 11.96 -6.02
CA GLU A 274 0.24 11.19 -6.52
C GLU A 274 -0.01 9.69 -6.35
N LYS A 275 0.27 8.92 -7.41
CA LYS A 275 0.05 7.47 -7.41
C LYS A 275 1.08 6.75 -6.57
N THR A 276 0.62 5.89 -5.66
CA THR A 276 1.49 4.93 -4.99
C THR A 276 1.49 3.62 -5.77
N VAL A 277 2.64 3.25 -6.34
CA VAL A 277 2.80 1.96 -7.02
C VAL A 277 3.04 0.90 -5.93
N GLN A 278 1.98 0.38 -5.31
CA GLN A 278 2.11 -0.72 -4.34
C GLN A 278 2.21 -2.11 -5.02
N ASP A 279 1.84 -2.25 -6.30
CA ASP A 279 1.45 -3.56 -6.84
C ASP A 279 2.47 -4.30 -7.73
N VAL A 280 3.59 -3.70 -8.16
CA VAL A 280 4.44 -4.29 -9.24
C VAL A 280 5.85 -4.69 -8.78
N VAL A 281 6.36 -4.10 -7.70
CA VAL A 281 7.79 -4.21 -7.38
C VAL A 281 8.13 -5.54 -6.69
N GLU A 282 7.32 -6.07 -5.78
CA GLU A 282 7.62 -7.37 -5.15
C GLU A 282 7.46 -8.57 -6.09
N ARG A 283 6.44 -8.59 -6.95
CA ARG A 283 6.23 -9.70 -7.91
C ARG A 283 7.35 -9.82 -8.95
N PHE A 284 8.02 -8.73 -9.33
CA PHE A 284 9.13 -8.77 -10.29
C PHE A 284 10.47 -9.09 -9.61
N TRP A 285 10.71 -8.60 -8.39
CA TRP A 285 11.96 -8.89 -7.69
C TRP A 285 12.00 -10.29 -7.11
N ASP A 286 10.89 -10.92 -6.70
CA ASP A 286 10.94 -12.35 -6.34
C ASP A 286 11.35 -13.23 -7.53
N ILE A 287 10.86 -12.90 -8.74
CA ILE A 287 11.25 -13.62 -9.97
C ILE A 287 12.71 -13.35 -10.35
N ILE A 288 13.24 -12.15 -10.11
CA ILE A 288 14.62 -11.78 -10.46
C ILE A 288 15.63 -12.21 -9.38
N GLU A 289 15.28 -12.10 -8.10
CA GLU A 289 16.10 -12.53 -6.95
C GLU A 289 16.23 -14.05 -6.86
N ASP A 290 15.21 -14.82 -7.26
CA ASP A 290 15.29 -16.29 -7.31
C ASP A 290 16.12 -16.83 -8.50
N ILE A 291 16.51 -15.99 -9.46
CA ILE A 291 17.46 -16.36 -10.52
C ILE A 291 18.87 -16.32 -9.93
N ASN A 292 19.17 -17.29 -9.07
CA ASN A 292 20.50 -17.51 -8.57
C ASN A 292 21.40 -17.96 -9.72
N ILE A 293 22.48 -17.21 -10.00
CA ILE A 293 23.48 -17.54 -11.03
C ILE A 293 24.01 -18.97 -10.87
N ASN A 294 24.06 -19.48 -9.63
CA ASN A 294 24.48 -20.85 -9.34
C ASN A 294 23.44 -21.89 -9.77
N LYS A 295 22.13 -21.61 -9.62
CA LYS A 295 21.06 -22.49 -10.12
C LYS A 295 20.96 -22.43 -11.65
N VAL A 296 21.18 -21.26 -12.25
CA VAL A 296 21.26 -21.10 -13.70
C VAL A 296 22.45 -21.87 -14.26
N LEU A 297 23.64 -21.75 -13.65
CA LEU A 297 24.82 -22.52 -14.04
C LEU A 297 24.63 -24.03 -13.83
N LEU A 298 23.98 -24.45 -12.75
CA LEU A 298 23.63 -25.85 -12.51
C LEU A 298 22.64 -26.38 -13.57
N PHE A 299 21.61 -25.61 -13.91
CA PHE A 299 20.66 -25.97 -14.96
C PHE A 299 21.30 -26.05 -16.35
N LEU A 300 22.18 -25.10 -16.68
CA LEU A 300 22.97 -25.10 -17.93
C LEU A 300 23.96 -26.26 -17.97
N ARG A 301 24.55 -26.64 -16.83
CA ARG A 301 25.44 -27.80 -16.72
C ARG A 301 24.69 -29.11 -16.87
N ASP A 302 23.54 -29.24 -16.20
CA ASP A 302 22.75 -30.48 -16.19
C ASP A 302 22.02 -30.70 -17.52
N ASN A 303 21.80 -29.63 -18.32
CA ASN A 303 21.22 -29.67 -19.65
C ASN A 303 22.19 -29.19 -20.74
N ILE A 304 23.50 -29.49 -20.60
CA ILE A 304 24.56 -28.98 -21.47
C ILE A 304 24.30 -29.21 -22.97
N VAL A 305 23.69 -30.35 -23.34
CA VAL A 305 23.36 -30.67 -24.74
C VAL A 305 22.30 -29.71 -25.28
N GLY A 306 21.23 -29.46 -24.51
CA GLY A 306 20.16 -28.54 -24.90
C GLY A 306 20.65 -27.09 -24.98
N THR A 307 21.50 -26.68 -24.03
CA THR A 307 22.13 -25.36 -24.04
C THR A 307 23.03 -25.15 -25.25
N VAL A 308 23.87 -26.14 -25.60
CA VAL A 308 24.74 -26.05 -26.77
C VAL A 308 23.91 -25.95 -28.05
N VAL A 309 22.83 -26.73 -28.19
CA VAL A 309 21.93 -26.66 -29.35
C VAL A 309 21.24 -25.30 -29.45
N LEU A 310 20.78 -24.74 -28.32
CA LEU A 310 20.13 -23.42 -28.31
C LEU A 310 21.09 -22.28 -28.67
N VAL A 311 22.28 -22.25 -28.05
CA VAL A 311 23.27 -21.19 -28.33
C VAL A 311 23.81 -21.31 -29.75
N THR A 312 24.02 -22.54 -30.24
CA THR A 312 24.42 -22.73 -31.64
C THR A 312 23.31 -22.31 -32.60
N ALA A 313 22.04 -22.67 -32.36
CA ALA A 313 20.94 -22.21 -33.21
C ALA A 313 20.83 -20.68 -33.22
N LEU A 314 20.95 -20.03 -32.05
CA LEU A 314 20.85 -18.57 -31.93
C LEU A 314 22.02 -17.82 -32.59
N LEU A 315 23.19 -18.43 -32.72
CA LEU A 315 24.33 -17.83 -33.42
C LEU A 315 24.33 -18.18 -34.91
N TRP A 316 24.14 -19.45 -35.25
CA TRP A 316 24.26 -19.94 -36.62
C TRP A 316 23.08 -19.55 -37.52
N ILE A 317 21.85 -19.47 -36.99
CA ILE A 317 20.68 -19.08 -37.80
C ILE A 317 20.80 -17.61 -38.26
N PRO A 318 21.08 -16.62 -37.39
CA PRO A 318 21.28 -15.24 -37.83
C PRO A 318 22.48 -15.09 -38.78
N THR A 319 23.61 -15.72 -38.48
CA THR A 319 24.79 -15.68 -39.36
C THR A 319 24.49 -16.28 -40.73
N SER A 320 23.77 -17.40 -40.78
CA SER A 320 23.34 -18.01 -42.04
C SER A 320 22.35 -17.12 -42.81
N CYS A 321 21.43 -16.44 -42.13
CA CYS A 321 20.52 -15.47 -42.74
C CYS A 321 21.27 -14.27 -43.33
N VAL A 322 22.25 -13.73 -42.60
CA VAL A 322 23.10 -12.62 -43.07
C VAL A 322 23.93 -13.05 -44.27
N ILE A 323 24.57 -14.22 -44.22
CA ILE A 323 25.34 -14.76 -45.35
C ILE A 323 24.43 -14.94 -46.56
N ASN A 324 23.25 -15.55 -46.40
CA ASN A 324 22.29 -15.72 -47.49
C ASN A 324 21.80 -14.38 -48.07
N TYR A 325 21.60 -13.37 -47.23
CA TYR A 325 21.25 -12.02 -47.69
C TYR A 325 22.37 -11.39 -48.53
N VAL A 326 23.62 -11.45 -48.05
CA VAL A 326 24.79 -10.93 -48.77
C VAL A 326 25.01 -11.68 -50.08
N ASP A 327 24.87 -13.00 -50.07
CA ASP A 327 25.09 -13.86 -51.23
C ASP A 327 24.00 -13.70 -52.29
N ARG A 328 22.74 -13.46 -51.88
CA ARG A 328 21.65 -13.05 -52.78
C ARG A 328 21.93 -11.69 -53.42
N LYS A 329 22.38 -10.70 -52.64
CA LYS A 329 22.73 -9.38 -53.17
C LYS A 329 23.84 -9.47 -54.21
N ARG A 330 24.90 -10.24 -53.91
CA ARG A 330 26.03 -10.43 -54.83
C ARG A 330 25.62 -11.16 -56.12
N ARG A 331 24.74 -12.17 -56.04
CA ARG A 331 24.18 -12.83 -57.22
C ARG A 331 23.37 -11.90 -58.12
N HIS A 332 22.59 -10.99 -57.54
CA HIS A 332 21.90 -9.95 -58.29
C HIS A 332 22.88 -9.04 -59.03
N GLU A 333 23.93 -8.55 -58.35
CA GLU A 333 24.97 -7.72 -58.98
C GLU A 333 25.75 -8.46 -60.09
N GLU A 334 25.92 -9.77 -59.97
CA GLU A 334 26.53 -10.61 -61.02
C GLU A 334 25.59 -10.84 -62.21
N GLN A 335 24.28 -11.03 -61.97
CA GLN A 335 23.28 -11.09 -63.04
C GLN A 335 23.19 -9.77 -63.80
N GLU A 336 23.11 -8.64 -63.10
CA GLU A 336 23.14 -7.32 -63.73
C GLU A 336 24.41 -7.11 -64.56
N ARG A 337 25.58 -7.57 -64.07
CA ARG A 337 26.83 -7.56 -64.84
C ARG A 337 26.80 -8.45 -66.08
N ARG A 338 26.18 -9.63 -65.99
CA ARG A 338 26.01 -10.56 -67.13
C ARG A 338 25.03 -10.01 -68.17
N GLU A 339 23.92 -9.46 -67.73
CA GLU A 339 22.93 -8.81 -68.60
C GLU A 339 23.52 -7.57 -69.28
N TRP A 340 24.33 -6.78 -68.58
CA TRP A 340 25.07 -5.68 -69.18
C TRP A 340 26.08 -6.17 -70.22
N ARG A 341 26.84 -7.24 -69.95
CA ARG A 341 27.77 -7.85 -70.93
C ARG A 341 27.09 -8.31 -72.23
N ASN A 342 25.80 -8.66 -72.17
CA ASN A 342 25.02 -9.09 -73.33
C ASN A 342 24.32 -7.93 -74.06
N LYS A 343 24.36 -6.70 -73.55
CA LYS A 343 23.91 -5.51 -74.25
C LYS A 343 25.05 -4.90 -75.07
N SER A 344 24.76 -4.50 -76.30
CA SER A 344 25.71 -3.85 -77.23
C SER A 344 25.95 -2.37 -76.93
N ASP A 345 25.87 -1.95 -75.66
CA ASP A 345 26.09 -0.57 -75.21
C ASP A 345 27.54 -0.39 -74.74
N LEU A 346 28.30 0.46 -75.43
CA LEU A 346 29.75 0.66 -75.21
C LEU A 346 30.11 1.52 -73.98
N ILE A 347 29.18 1.80 -73.07
CA ILE A 347 29.40 2.69 -71.91
C ILE A 347 28.88 2.01 -70.64
N HIS A 348 29.75 1.82 -69.64
CA HIS A 348 29.39 1.22 -68.37
C HIS A 348 28.68 2.28 -67.48
N PRO A 349 27.63 1.92 -66.71
CA PRO A 349 26.88 2.89 -65.89
C PRO A 349 27.72 3.59 -64.80
N SER A 350 28.91 3.10 -64.48
CA SER A 350 29.87 3.76 -63.58
C SER A 350 30.84 4.72 -64.29
N ASP A 351 30.78 4.85 -65.62
CA ASP A 351 31.64 5.80 -66.35
C ASP A 351 31.06 7.22 -66.30
N ASN A 352 31.89 8.16 -65.85
CA ASN A 352 31.50 9.56 -65.73
C ASN A 352 31.30 10.21 -67.11
N ARG A 353 30.07 10.62 -67.38
CA ARG A 353 29.68 11.29 -68.64
C ARG A 353 30.31 12.68 -68.74
N ARG A 354 31.09 12.96 -69.80
CA ARG A 354 31.44 14.34 -70.19
C ARG A 354 30.49 14.81 -71.30
N ILE A 355 29.64 15.79 -70.97
CA ILE A 355 28.73 16.43 -71.92
C ILE A 355 29.43 17.65 -72.52
N ILE A 356 29.73 17.62 -73.82
CA ILE A 356 30.28 18.78 -74.55
C ILE A 356 29.13 19.46 -75.29
N ARG A 357 28.83 20.72 -74.95
CA ARG A 357 27.84 21.55 -75.68
C ARG A 357 28.59 22.41 -76.70
N ILE A 358 28.29 22.22 -77.98
CA ILE A 358 28.81 23.07 -79.06
C ILE A 358 27.74 24.13 -79.39
N ARG A 359 28.13 25.40 -79.41
CA ARG A 359 27.29 26.52 -79.87
C ARG A 359 27.62 26.83 -81.33
N VAL A 360 26.60 26.87 -82.18
CA VAL A 360 26.74 27.25 -83.61
C VAL A 360 26.42 28.75 -83.76
N PRO A 361 27.20 29.53 -84.55
CA PRO A 361 26.93 30.97 -84.74
C PRO A 361 25.78 31.22 -85.72
N ARG A 362 24.99 32.27 -85.43
CA ARG A 362 23.89 32.77 -86.29
C ARG A 362 24.46 33.64 -87.41
N ARG A 363 23.99 33.42 -88.65
CA ARG A 363 24.39 34.18 -89.85
C ARG A 363 23.52 35.44 -89.98
N ASN A 364 24.13 36.62 -90.09
CA ASN A 364 23.45 37.88 -90.43
C ASN A 364 23.09 37.89 -91.92
N ASN A 365 21.85 38.27 -92.25
CA ASN A 365 21.48 38.70 -93.60
C ASN A 365 21.53 40.23 -93.67
N THR A 366 22.02 40.68 -94.84
CA THR A 366 22.36 42.03 -95.33
C THR A 366 21.45 43.17 -94.91
#